data_AF-A0A091ESA5-F1
#
_entry.id   AF-A0A091ESA5-F1
#
_cell.length_a   1.000
_cell.length_b   1.000
_cell.length_c   1.000
_cell.angle_alpha   90.00
_cell.angle_beta   90.00
_cell.angle_gamma   90.00
#
_symmetry.space_group_name_H-M   'P 1'
#
loop_
_entity.id
_entity.type
_entity.pdbx_description
1 polymer ?
#
loop_
_entity_poly.entity_id
_entity_poly.type
_entity_poly.pdbx_seq_one_letter_code
_entity_poly.pdbx_strand_id
1 'polypeptide(L)'
;GGFSTGLSKTNELVCAEVSLRLHKPKATIMMCIEATLKICVWALASGQNFDFVFKDIGVLVCRGSHVAMRFFEGLIREVAQSEHLAEGLLQV
;
A
#
# COMPACT_ATOMS: atom_id res chain seq x y z
N GLY A 1 -17.00 3.20 -20.72
CA GLY A 1 -16.82 4.66 -20.81
C GLY A 1 -16.43 5.18 -19.44
N GLY A 2 -15.32 5.94 -19.40
CA GLY A 2 -14.81 6.78 -18.30
C GLY A 2 -15.13 6.45 -16.84
N PHE A 3 -14.18 5.83 -16.14
CA PHE A 3 -14.03 6.05 -14.69
C PHE A 3 -13.27 7.36 -14.49
N SER A 4 -13.99 8.49 -14.44
CA SER A 4 -13.46 9.72 -13.89
C SER A 4 -13.64 9.66 -12.37
N THR A 5 -12.77 8.94 -11.66
CA THR A 5 -12.64 9.14 -10.22
C THR A 5 -11.68 10.29 -10.02
N GLY A 6 -12.24 11.50 -9.90
CA GLY A 6 -11.48 12.65 -9.42
C GLY A 6 -10.75 12.26 -8.15
N LEU A 7 -9.42 12.42 -8.14
CA LEU A 7 -8.61 12.18 -6.95
C LEU A 7 -9.22 12.99 -5.80
N SER A 8 -9.49 12.34 -4.67
CA SER A 8 -9.79 13.04 -3.42
C SER A 8 -8.75 14.16 -3.19
N LYS A 9 -9.15 15.29 -2.60
CA LYS A 9 -8.22 16.39 -2.24
C LYS A 9 -7.00 15.87 -1.47
N THR A 10 -7.16 14.83 -0.66
CA THR A 10 -6.08 14.15 0.05
C THR A 10 -5.06 13.51 -0.91
N ASN A 11 -5.52 12.88 -1.99
CA ASN A 11 -4.65 12.24 -2.97
C ASN A 11 -3.87 13.28 -3.79
N GLU A 12 -4.44 14.46 -4.03
CA GLU A 12 -3.73 15.55 -4.71
C GLU A 12 -2.58 16.11 -3.88
N LEU A 13 -2.78 16.24 -2.56
CA LEU A 13 -1.74 16.68 -1.62
C LEU A 13 -0.60 15.67 -1.56
N VAL A 14 -0.91 14.36 -1.47
CA VAL A 14 0.10 13.30 -1.52
C VAL A 14 0.89 13.34 -2.83
N CYS A 15 0.23 13.52 -3.98
CA CYS A 15 0.93 13.63 -5.25
C CYS A 15 1.85 14.85 -5.33
N ALA A 16 1.44 15.98 -4.74
CA ALA A 16 2.25 17.20 -4.70
C ALA A 16 3.49 17.03 -3.80
N GLU A 17 3.34 16.42 -2.63
CA GLU A 17 4.44 16.11 -1.72
C GLU A 17 5.46 15.16 -2.38
N VAL A 18 4.98 14.08 -2.99
CA VAL A 18 5.85 13.11 -3.69
C VAL A 18 6.55 13.75 -4.88
N SER A 19 5.84 14.61 -5.62
CA SER A 19 6.41 15.37 -6.74
C SER A 19 7.58 16.26 -6.29
N LEU A 20 7.41 16.98 -5.17
CA LEU A 20 8.46 17.78 -4.54
C LEU A 20 9.63 16.90 -4.09
N ARG A 21 9.36 15.83 -3.33
CA ARG A 21 10.41 14.97 -2.77
C ARG A 21 11.25 14.29 -3.84
N LEU A 22 10.61 13.79 -4.90
CA LEU A 22 11.26 13.03 -5.96
C LEU A 22 11.75 13.90 -7.13
N HIS A 23 11.47 15.21 -7.11
CA HIS A 23 11.78 16.14 -8.20
C HIS A 23 11.23 15.63 -9.54
N LYS A 24 9.99 15.15 -9.54
CA LYS A 24 9.29 14.64 -10.73
C LYS A 24 8.00 15.41 -10.97
N PRO A 25 7.57 15.62 -12.22
CA PRO A 25 6.30 16.28 -12.51
C PRO A 25 5.12 15.54 -11.87
N LYS A 26 4.14 16.28 -11.31
CA LYS A 26 2.91 15.71 -10.73
C LYS A 26 2.20 14.76 -11.70
N ALA A 27 2.16 15.11 -12.99
CA ALA A 27 1.59 14.26 -14.04
C ALA A 27 2.30 12.90 -14.15
N THR A 28 3.63 12.87 -14.03
CA THR A 28 4.41 11.62 -14.02
C THR A 28 4.07 10.77 -12.80
N ILE A 29 3.99 11.39 -11.60
CA ILE A 29 3.60 10.69 -10.38
C ILE A 29 2.20 10.07 -10.52
N MET A 30 1.23 10.83 -11.02
CA MET A 30 -0.12 10.33 -11.26
C MET A 30 -0.14 9.16 -12.23
N MET A 31 0.55 9.26 -13.37
CA MET A 31 0.65 8.15 -14.33
C MET A 31 1.26 6.89 -13.71
N CYS A 32 2.31 7.02 -12.90
CA CYS A 32 2.92 5.89 -12.20
C CYS A 32 1.95 5.23 -11.20
N ILE A 33 1.19 6.03 -10.44
CA ILE A 33 0.17 5.52 -9.50
C ILE A 33 -0.92 4.78 -10.28
N GLU A 34 -1.46 5.38 -11.34
CA GLU A 34 -2.49 4.75 -12.16
C GLU A 34 -2.02 3.44 -12.81
N ALA A 35 -0.80 3.41 -13.35
CA ALA A 35 -0.22 2.21 -13.94
C ALA A 35 -0.07 1.09 -12.90
N THR A 36 0.41 1.43 -11.71
CA THR A 36 0.56 0.49 -10.59
C THR A 36 -0.79 -0.07 -10.16
N LEU A 37 -1.80 0.80 -9.99
CA LEU A 37 -3.16 0.39 -9.62
C LEU A 37 -3.77 -0.56 -10.66
N LYS A 38 -3.58 -0.29 -11.95
CA LYS A 38 -4.05 -1.19 -13.03
C LYS A 38 -3.43 -2.58 -12.93
N ILE A 39 -2.13 -2.66 -12.64
CA ILE A 39 -1.43 -3.94 -12.45
C ILE A 39 -2.00 -4.68 -11.23
N CYS A 40 -2.20 -3.99 -10.10
CA CYS A 40 -2.77 -4.59 -8.89
C CYS A 40 -4.19 -5.12 -9.14
N VAL A 41 -5.04 -4.33 -9.81
CA VAL A 41 -6.42 -4.74 -10.16
C VAL A 41 -6.40 -5.98 -11.06
N TRP A 42 -5.55 -5.98 -12.10
CA TRP A 42 -5.40 -7.13 -12.98
C TRP A 42 -4.94 -8.38 -12.23
N ALA A 43 -3.94 -8.23 -11.36
CA ALA A 43 -3.38 -9.34 -10.59
C ALA A 43 -4.44 -9.95 -9.65
N LEU A 44 -5.21 -9.11 -8.95
CA LEU A 44 -6.31 -9.54 -8.09
C LEU A 44 -7.42 -10.25 -8.89
N ALA A 45 -7.88 -9.64 -9.98
CA ALA A 45 -8.96 -10.20 -10.80
C ALA A 45 -8.57 -11.53 -11.46
N SER A 46 -7.29 -11.70 -11.80
CA SER A 46 -6.75 -12.89 -12.47
C SER A 46 -6.20 -13.93 -11.49
N GLY A 47 -6.42 -13.75 -10.18
CA GLY A 47 -5.93 -14.63 -9.12
C GLY A 47 -4.41 -14.81 -9.10
N GLN A 48 -3.66 -13.82 -9.61
CA GLN A 48 -2.21 -13.87 -9.65
C GLN A 48 -1.62 -13.70 -8.24
N ASN A 49 -0.45 -14.29 -8.04
CA ASN A 49 0.29 -14.15 -6.81
C ASN A 49 1.14 -12.89 -6.87
N PHE A 50 1.00 -12.00 -5.89
CA PHE A 50 1.86 -10.82 -5.75
C PHE A 50 1.95 -10.42 -4.29
N ASP A 51 3.04 -9.74 -3.93
CA ASP A 51 3.36 -9.38 -2.56
C ASP A 51 3.68 -7.89 -2.46
N PHE A 52 3.17 -7.22 -1.43
CA PHE A 52 3.65 -5.89 -1.06
C PHE A 52 4.57 -5.99 0.14
N VAL A 53 5.81 -5.52 -0.02
CA VAL A 53 6.78 -5.46 1.07
C VAL A 53 6.71 -4.09 1.71
N PHE A 54 6.25 -4.05 2.95
CA PHE A 54 6.29 -2.86 3.80
C PHE A 54 7.56 -2.93 4.64
N LYS A 55 8.49 -2.03 4.35
CA LYS A 55 9.75 -1.94 5.10
C LYS A 55 9.46 -1.87 6.60
N ASP A 56 10.21 -2.66 7.37
CA ASP A 56 10.15 -2.72 8.84
C ASP A 56 8.83 -3.28 9.43
N ILE A 57 7.79 -3.49 8.62
CA ILE A 57 6.50 -4.02 9.06
C ILE A 57 6.34 -5.49 8.68
N GLY A 58 6.42 -5.80 7.38
CA GLY A 58 6.16 -7.15 6.88
C GLY A 58 5.76 -7.21 5.42
N VAL A 59 5.20 -8.33 5.02
CA VAL A 59 4.79 -8.61 3.64
C VAL A 59 3.29 -8.91 3.60
N LEU A 60 2.55 -8.11 2.84
CA LEU A 60 1.16 -8.42 2.49
C LEU A 60 1.18 -9.40 1.32
N VAL A 61 0.75 -10.63 1.61
CA VAL A 61 0.80 -11.77 0.70
C VAL A 61 -0.57 -11.96 0.05
N CYS A 62 -0.63 -11.80 -1.28
CA CYS A 62 -1.83 -12.05 -2.07
C CYS A 62 -1.65 -13.35 -2.87
N ARG A 63 -2.49 -14.36 -2.60
CA ARG A 63 -2.48 -15.66 -3.28
C ARG A 63 -3.89 -16.01 -3.72
N GLY A 64 -4.20 -15.86 -5.01
CA GLY A 64 -5.57 -16.01 -5.51
C GLY A 64 -6.52 -15.06 -4.78
N SER A 65 -7.54 -15.62 -4.11
CA SER A 65 -8.49 -14.87 -3.28
C SER A 65 -8.04 -14.67 -1.82
N HIS A 66 -6.92 -15.26 -1.41
CA HIS A 66 -6.42 -15.17 -0.04
C HIS A 66 -5.43 -14.02 0.12
N VAL A 67 -5.74 -13.09 1.03
CA VAL A 67 -4.88 -11.96 1.38
C VAL A 67 -4.53 -12.07 2.86
N ALA A 68 -3.24 -12.10 3.19
CA ALA A 68 -2.77 -12.18 4.57
C ALA A 68 -1.50 -11.36 4.79
N MET A 69 -1.41 -10.72 5.95
CA MET A 69 -0.20 -10.01 6.38
C MET A 69 0.76 -10.96 7.10
N ARG A 70 2.03 -10.96 6.69
CA ARG A 70 3.13 -11.65 7.38
C ARG A 70 4.07 -10.61 7.98
N PHE A 71 4.03 -10.45 9.30
CA PHE A 71 4.86 -9.48 9.99
C PHE A 71 6.30 -9.94 10.12
N PHE A 72 7.25 -9.01 10.06
CA PHE A 72 8.64 -9.29 10.38
C PHE A 72 8.82 -9.50 11.89
N GLU A 73 9.72 -10.39 12.27
CA GLU A 73 10.00 -10.73 13.67
C GLU A 73 10.38 -9.49 14.50
N GLY A 74 11.10 -8.54 13.91
CA GLY A 74 11.47 -7.28 14.55
C GLY A 74 10.26 -6.52 15.08
N LEU A 75 9.23 -6.33 14.23
CA LEU A 75 8.00 -5.66 14.63
C LEU A 75 7.24 -6.47 15.69
N ILE A 76 7.13 -7.79 15.53
CA ILE A 76 6.45 -8.65 16.50
C ILE A 76 7.10 -8.52 17.89
N ARG A 77 8.44 -8.49 17.94
CA ARG A 77 9.19 -8.34 19.19
C ARG A 77 8.97 -6.97 19.83
N GLU A 78 8.97 -5.90 19.05
CA GLU A 78 8.69 -4.54 19.55
C GLU A 78 7.27 -4.44 20.13
N VAL A 79 6.29 -5.03 19.45
CA VAL A 79 4.90 -5.09 19.93
C VAL A 79 4.79 -5.91 21.22
N ALA A 80 5.43 -7.08 21.28
CA ALA A 80 5.41 -7.94 22.46
C ALA A 80 6.06 -7.30 23.70
N GLN A 81 7.00 -6.37 23.49
CA GLN A 81 7.66 -5.62 24.56
C GLN A 81 6.92 -4.32 24.93
N SER A 82 5.84 -3.99 24.23
CA SER A 82 5.08 -2.76 24.42
C SER A 82 3.73 -3.05 25.07
N GLU A 83 3.45 -2.38 26.18
CA GLU A 83 2.16 -2.49 26.89
C GLU A 83 0.97 -1.92 26.09
N HIS A 84 1.22 -1.04 25.10
CA HIS A 84 0.16 -0.32 24.38
C HIS A 84 0.06 -0.64 22.88
N LEU A 85 1.13 -1.12 22.24
CA LEU A 85 1.10 -1.40 20.79
C LEU A 85 0.25 -2.63 20.44
N ALA A 86 0.20 -3.63 21.32
CA ALA A 86 -0.60 -4.83 21.09
C ALA A 86 -2.11 -4.51 21.02
N GLU A 87 -2.59 -3.60 21.88
CA GLU A 87 -3.99 -3.17 21.88
C GLU A 87 -4.37 -2.39 20.61
N GLY A 88 -3.45 -1.57 20.08
CA GLY A 88 -3.69 -0.81 18.84
C GLY A 88 -3.67 -1.67 17.56
N LEU A 89 -2.97 -2.79 17.56
CA LEU A 89 -2.88 -3.70 16.40
C LEU A 89 -4.00 -4.75 16.35
N LEU A 90 -4.62 -5.07 17.49
CA LEU A 90 -5.74 -6.01 17.58
C LEU A 90 -7.10 -5.36 17.26
N GLN A 91 -7.17 -4.03 17.17
CA GLN A 91 -8.34 -3.31 16.71
C GLN A 91 -8.38 -3.31 15.17
N VAL A 92 -8.82 -4.42 14.58
CA VAL A 92 -9.15 -4.54 13.15
C VAL A 92 -10.62 -4.89 12.99
#